data_AF-A0A5K1BWF6-F1
#
_entry.id   AF-A0A5K1BWF6-F1
#
_cell.length_a   1.000
_cell.length_b   1.000
_cell.length_c   1.000
_cell.angle_alpha   90.00
_cell.angle_beta   90.00
_cell.angle_gamma   90.00
#
_symmetry.space_group_name_H-M   'P 1'
#
loop_
_entity.id
_entity.type
_entity.pdbx_description
1 polymer ?
#
loop_
_entity_poly.entity_id
_entity_poly.type
_entity_poly.pdbx_seq_one_letter_code
_entity_poly.pdbx_strand_id
1 'polypeptide(L)' 'VFVKDLWKEHTGWPLNDMERSYKFMLKHLRLWKVVFHGSSPRLVHCLYLAAFAAYYA' A
#
# COMPACT_ATOMS: atom_id res chain seq x y z
N VAL A 1 -5.83 6.55 -34.64
CA VAL A 1 -5.16 5.45 -33.91
C VAL A 1 -5.66 5.46 -32.48
N PHE A 2 -6.29 4.39 -32.01
CA PHE A 2 -6.74 4.27 -30.62
C PHE A 2 -5.66 3.54 -29.83
N VAL A 3 -5.00 4.22 -28.89
CA VAL A 3 -3.99 3.58 -28.03
C VAL A 3 -4.72 3.01 -26.83
N LYS A 4 -4.79 1.68 -26.76
CA LYS A 4 -5.42 0.94 -25.66
C LYS A 4 -4.34 0.41 -24.72
N ASP A 5 -4.48 0.72 -23.44
CA ASP A 5 -3.58 0.19 -22.41
C ASP A 5 -4.17 -1.10 -21.84
N LEU A 6 -3.68 -2.24 -22.35
CA LEU A 6 -4.15 -3.57 -21.97
C LEU A 6 -4.09 -3.80 -20.46
N TRP A 7 -3.06 -3.24 -19.80
CA TRP A 7 -2.79 -3.48 -18.40
C TRP A 7 -3.71 -2.65 -17.48
N LYS A 8 -4.16 -1.47 -17.91
CA LYS A 8 -5.23 -0.74 -17.22
C LYS A 8 -6.58 -1.41 -17.33
N GLU A 9 -6.90 -1.99 -18.48
CA GLU A 9 -8.27 -2.45 -18.75
C GLU A 9 -8.54 -3.88 -18.33
N HIS A 10 -7.53 -4.76 -18.35
CA HIS A 10 -7.74 -6.21 -18.15
C HIS A 10 -7.24 -6.72 -16.79
N THR A 11 -6.60 -5.87 -15.98
CA THR A 11 -6.07 -6.27 -14.67
C THR A 11 -7.02 -5.87 -13.56
N GLY A 12 -7.12 -6.72 -12.55
CA GLY A 12 -7.86 -6.40 -11.33
C GLY A 12 -7.20 -5.27 -10.53
N TRP A 13 -8.00 -4.62 -9.69
CA TRP A 13 -7.48 -3.74 -8.66
C TRP A 13 -6.63 -4.56 -7.66
N PRO A 14 -5.45 -4.07 -7.22
CA PRO A 14 -4.93 -2.70 -7.33
C PRO A 14 -3.97 -2.47 -8.51
N LEU A 15 -3.63 -3.51 -9.27
CA LEU A 15 -2.56 -3.46 -10.26
C LEU A 15 -2.87 -2.52 -11.43
N ASN A 16 -4.14 -2.40 -11.80
CA ASN A 16 -4.54 -1.54 -12.91
C ASN A 16 -4.41 -0.03 -12.63
N ASP A 17 -4.29 0.39 -11.36
CA ASP A 17 -4.22 1.80 -10.96
C ASP A 17 -2.87 2.15 -10.32
N MET A 18 -1.85 1.30 -10.53
CA MET A 18 -0.50 1.50 -9.99
C MET A 18 0.14 2.78 -10.49
N GLU A 19 -0.04 3.12 -11.77
CA GLU A 19 0.51 4.34 -12.37
C GLU A 19 0.04 5.61 -11.63
N ARG A 20 -1.27 5.68 -11.34
CA ARG A 20 -1.88 6.78 -10.61
C ARG A 20 -1.41 6.83 -9.16
N SER A 21 -1.33 5.66 -8.53
CA SER A 21 -0.84 5.49 -7.17
C SER A 21 0.61 5.98 -7.04
N TYR A 22 1.44 5.70 -8.04
CA TYR A 22 2.84 6.14 -8.08
C TYR A 22 2.95 7.66 -8.32
N LYS A 23 2.17 8.22 -9.23
CA LYS A 23 2.12 9.68 -9.45
C LYS A 23 1.66 10.45 -8.21
N PHE A 24 0.68 9.90 -7.47
CA PHE A 24 0.24 10.47 -6.20
C PHE A 24 1.37 10.46 -5.16
N MET A 25 2.09 9.35 -5.03
CA MET A 25 3.23 9.20 -4.14
C MET A 25 4.33 10.23 -4.44
N LEU A 26 4.68 10.40 -5.72
CA LEU A 26 5.69 11.38 -6.13
C LEU A 26 5.25 12.84 -5.88
N LYS A 27 3.97 13.15 -6.11
CA LYS A 27 3.44 14.51 -5.96
C LYS A 27 3.21 14.89 -4.49
N HIS A 28 2.90 13.94 -3.62
CA HIS A 28 2.43 14.20 -2.25
C HIS A 28 3.23 13.42 -1.21
N LEU A 29 4.51 13.75 -1.08
CA LEU A 29 5.46 13.05 -0.22
C LEU A 29 5.04 12.97 1.27
N ARG A 30 4.40 14.04 1.79
CA ARG A 30 3.93 14.07 3.20
C ARG A 30 2.76 13.11 3.43
N LEU A 31 1.77 13.11 2.54
CA LEU A 31 0.65 12.17 2.59
C LEU A 31 1.14 10.74 2.40
N TRP A 32 2.09 10.52 1.49
CA TRP A 32 2.68 9.20 1.31
C TRP A 32 3.35 8.71 2.60
N LYS A 33 4.12 9.54 3.31
CA LYS A 33 4.71 9.14 4.60
C LYS A 33 3.64 8.74 5.62
N VAL A 34 2.55 9.49 5.74
CA VAL A 34 1.45 9.16 6.66
C VAL A 34 0.80 7.83 6.29
N VAL A 35 0.47 7.63 5.01
CA VAL A 35 -0.15 6.38 4.54
C VAL A 35 0.83 5.22 4.69
N PHE A 36 2.10 5.37 4.29
CA PHE A 36 3.12 4.33 4.36
C PHE A 36 3.44 3.93 5.80
N HIS A 37 3.51 4.89 6.73
CA HIS A 37 3.72 4.59 8.14
C HIS A 37 2.45 4.11 8.85
N GLY A 38 1.26 4.50 8.38
CA GLY A 38 -0.03 4.01 8.89
C GLY A 38 -0.35 2.58 8.43
N SER A 39 -0.07 2.26 7.17
CA SER A 39 -0.16 0.90 6.62
C SER A 39 1.10 0.07 6.89
N SER A 40 2.14 0.68 7.49
CA SER A 40 3.35 -0.07 7.84
C SER A 40 2.96 -1.18 8.79
N PRO A 41 3.38 -2.43 8.51
CA PRO A 41 2.97 -3.59 9.28
C PRO A 41 3.58 -3.63 10.69
N ARG A 42 4.35 -2.59 11.10
CA ARG A 42 4.88 -2.45 12.46
C ARG A 42 3.80 -2.46 13.52
N LEU A 43 2.70 -1.74 13.34
CA LEU A 43 1.62 -1.76 14.34
C LEU A 43 1.00 -3.16 14.45
N VAL A 44 0.72 -3.78 13.30
CA VAL A 44 0.12 -5.12 13.25
C VAL A 44 1.07 -6.18 13.83
N HIS A 45 2.34 -6.20 13.40
CA HIS A 45 3.34 -7.16 13.87
C HIS A 45 3.77 -6.93 15.31
N CYS A 46 4.00 -5.69 15.75
CA CYS A 46 4.38 -5.42 17.14
C CYS A 46 3.24 -5.78 18.10
N LEU A 47 1.99 -5.49 17.76
CA LEU A 47 0.84 -5.91 18.56
C LEU A 47 0.70 -7.43 18.62
N TYR A 48 0.82 -8.11 17.47
CA TYR A 48 0.77 -9.58 17.44
C TYR A 48 1.90 -10.21 18.26
N LEU A 49 3.13 -9.75 18.08
CA LEU A 49 4.30 -10.27 18.79
C LEU A 49 4.21 -9.97 20.30
N ALA A 50 3.72 -8.79 20.69
CA ALA A 50 3.49 -8.45 22.09
C ALA A 50 2.38 -9.31 22.71
N ALA A 51 1.29 -9.56 21.98
CA ALA A 51 0.22 -10.43 22.42
C ALA A 51 0.70 -11.88 22.59
N PHE A 52 1.49 -12.39 21.64
CA PHE A 52 2.12 -13.71 21.75
C PHE A 52 3.09 -13.78 22.93
N ALA A 53 3.92 -12.75 23.14
CA ALA A 53 4.82 -12.69 24.29
C ALA A 53 4.05 -12.67 25.62
N ALA A 54 2.96 -11.92 25.72
CA ALA A 54 2.13 -11.87 26.91
C ALA A 54 1.33 -13.17 27.17
N TYR A 55 0.97 -13.90 26.12
CA TYR A 55 0.27 -15.19 26.23
C TYR A 55 1.19 -16.33 26.68
N TYR A 56 2.46 -16.30 26.27
CA TYR A 56 3.46 -17.32 26.60
C TYR A 56 4.40 -16.97 27.76
N ALA A 57 4.22 -15.80 28.40
CA ALA A 57 4.96 -15.37 29.61
C ALA A 57 4.24 -15.82 30.89
#